data_AF-A0A0S8JD33-F1
#
_entry.id   AF-A0A0S8JD33-F1
#
_cell.length_a   1.000
_cell.length_b   1.000
_cell.length_c   1.000
_cell.angle_alpha   90.00
_cell.angle_beta   90.00
_cell.angle_gamma   90.00
#
_symmetry.space_group_name_H-M   'P 1'
#
loop_
_entity.id
_entity.type
_entity.pdbx_description
1 polymer ?
#
loop_
_entity_poly.entity_id
_entity_poly.type
_entity_poly.pdbx_seq_one_letter_code
_entity_poly.pdbx_strand_id
1 'polypeptide(L)'
;MRLTKAFVTPLSLGLLITMASTGSLLAQPAKDAEWARVTEDDRAIKIETDKLEAVIPKKNPKHWMTGIEKGSFLDKTTGFREVGDGLMVVDWLMEAGSDEAYGDQVYAPDGHGVGRYRWYTNETDPTRRTYALMAHGSSHRKRIVEGPQLCHRMKPVQPEIIRGNDFIAVKTTYQYEYAAPGHKPGSRWTQLIVFPKGERYFFLMDKFDSV
;
A
#
# COMPACT_ATOMS: atom_id res chain seq x y z
N MET A 1 -40.91 14.04 79.80
CA MET A 1 -40.55 12.79 79.11
C MET A 1 -39.80 13.15 77.84
N ARG A 2 -38.69 12.49 77.54
CA ARG A 2 -37.64 12.83 76.55
C ARG A 2 -38.16 13.33 75.20
N LEU A 3 -37.41 14.25 74.58
CA LEU A 3 -36.74 14.05 73.27
C LEU A 3 -35.90 15.29 72.89
N THR A 4 -34.58 15.13 72.97
CA THR A 4 -33.54 15.98 72.39
C THR A 4 -33.54 15.82 70.86
N LYS A 5 -33.53 16.93 70.11
CA LYS A 5 -33.26 16.93 68.66
C LYS A 5 -31.86 17.47 68.41
N ALA A 6 -31.00 16.62 67.84
CA ALA A 6 -29.67 16.96 67.37
C ALA A 6 -29.76 17.68 66.01
N PHE A 7 -28.98 18.73 65.85
CA PHE A 7 -28.72 19.40 64.57
C PHE A 7 -27.71 18.57 63.77
N VAL A 8 -28.03 18.28 62.50
CA VAL A 8 -27.09 17.69 61.53
C VAL A 8 -26.88 18.70 60.41
N THR A 9 -25.64 19.14 60.26
CA THR A 9 -25.11 19.95 59.15
C THR A 9 -24.94 19.09 57.89
N PRO A 10 -25.26 19.59 56.69
CA PRO A 10 -24.86 18.93 55.46
C PRO A 10 -23.44 19.34 55.07
N LEU A 11 -22.60 18.32 54.82
CA LEU A 11 -21.25 18.43 54.27
C LEU A 11 -21.37 18.63 52.74
N SER A 12 -20.85 19.74 52.22
CA SER A 12 -20.76 19.98 50.78
C SER A 12 -19.69 19.09 50.15
N LEU A 13 -20.10 18.15 49.29
CA LEU A 13 -19.21 17.28 48.53
C LEU A 13 -18.69 18.04 47.29
N GLY A 14 -17.46 18.54 47.37
CA GLY A 14 -16.77 19.16 46.23
C GLY A 14 -16.27 18.10 45.25
N LEU A 15 -16.82 18.09 44.03
CA LEU A 15 -16.39 17.23 42.93
C LEU A 15 -15.18 17.85 42.23
N LEU A 16 -13.97 17.32 42.47
CA LEU A 16 -12.80 17.64 41.65
C LEU A 16 -12.86 16.84 40.34
N ILE A 17 -13.12 17.53 39.23
CA ILE A 17 -12.98 16.98 37.88
C ILE A 17 -11.52 17.12 37.48
N THR A 18 -10.75 16.03 37.54
CA THR A 18 -9.43 15.95 36.92
C THR A 18 -9.62 15.74 35.42
N MET A 19 -9.42 16.81 34.64
CA MET A 19 -9.27 16.69 33.19
C MET A 19 -7.96 15.95 32.88
N ALA A 20 -8.05 14.68 32.54
CA ALA A 20 -6.96 13.96 31.91
C ALA A 20 -6.80 14.52 30.49
N SER A 21 -5.88 15.46 30.30
CA SER A 21 -5.41 15.87 28.99
C SER A 21 -4.70 14.68 28.35
N THR A 22 -5.39 13.96 27.47
CA THR A 22 -4.76 13.06 26.50
C THR A 22 -4.02 13.92 25.48
N GLY A 23 -2.84 14.38 25.86
CA GLY A 23 -1.92 15.00 24.92
C GLY A 23 -1.50 13.92 23.92
N SER A 24 -1.87 14.11 22.65
CA SER A 24 -1.16 13.45 21.55
C SER A 24 0.30 13.86 21.64
N LEU A 25 1.13 12.98 22.21
CA LEU A 25 2.56 13.00 22.01
C LEU A 25 2.78 12.82 20.51
N LEU A 26 3.10 13.91 19.82
CA LEU A 26 3.71 13.83 18.50
C LEU A 26 4.98 12.99 18.68
N ALA A 27 4.95 11.76 18.17
CA ALA A 27 6.10 10.87 18.21
C ALA A 27 7.27 11.57 17.55
N GLN A 28 8.33 11.84 18.32
CA GLN A 28 9.60 12.26 17.73
C GLN A 28 10.04 11.21 16.71
N PRO A 29 10.57 11.60 15.54
CA PRO A 29 11.06 10.63 14.57
C PRO A 29 12.08 9.73 15.26
N ALA A 30 11.79 8.43 15.29
CA ALA A 30 12.65 7.45 15.92
C ALA A 30 14.04 7.53 15.27
N LYS A 31 15.07 7.69 16.11
CA LYS A 31 16.47 7.78 15.68
C LYS A 31 16.82 6.56 14.82
N ASP A 32 17.54 6.79 13.73
CA ASP A 32 18.06 5.71 12.89
C ASP A 32 18.90 4.71 13.70
N ALA A 33 18.81 3.44 13.33
CA ALA A 33 19.65 2.40 13.89
C ALA A 33 21.06 2.52 13.30
N GLU A 34 22.07 2.04 14.03
CA GLU A 34 23.46 2.07 13.53
C GLU A 34 23.63 1.34 12.18
N TRP A 35 22.85 0.28 11.97
CA TRP A 35 22.90 -0.60 10.79
C TRP A 35 21.99 -0.15 9.63
N ALA A 36 21.14 0.87 9.84
CA ALA A 36 20.24 1.35 8.81
C ALA A 36 19.72 2.77 9.01
N ARG A 37 19.61 3.48 7.88
CA ARG A 37 19.07 4.83 7.75
C ARG A 37 17.76 4.80 6.96
N VAL A 38 16.79 5.60 7.40
CA VAL A 38 15.59 5.88 6.61
C VAL A 38 15.52 7.37 6.35
N THR A 39 15.40 7.73 5.07
CA THR A 39 15.14 9.12 4.67
C THR A 39 13.79 9.16 4.00
N GLU A 40 12.92 10.06 4.46
CA GLU A 40 11.60 10.27 3.88
C GLU A 40 11.51 11.71 3.40
N ASP A 41 10.96 11.87 2.20
CA ASP A 41 10.54 13.17 1.68
C ASP A 41 9.09 13.10 1.20
N ASP A 42 8.64 14.17 0.55
CA ASP A 42 7.28 14.26 0.00
C ASP A 42 6.98 13.22 -1.09
N ARG A 43 8.02 12.69 -1.75
CA ARG A 43 7.93 11.82 -2.92
C ARG A 43 8.09 10.35 -2.57
N ALA A 44 8.96 10.00 -1.64
CA ALA A 44 9.33 8.61 -1.38
C ALA A 44 9.95 8.39 0.01
N ILE A 45 10.08 7.11 0.36
CA ILE A 45 10.85 6.61 1.49
C ILE A 45 12.06 5.86 0.94
N LYS A 46 13.28 6.29 1.31
CA LYS A 46 14.52 5.58 1.03
C LYS A 46 14.93 4.77 2.25
N ILE A 47 15.12 3.47 2.06
CA ILE A 47 15.70 2.57 3.07
C ILE A 47 17.14 2.27 2.66
N GLU A 48 18.07 2.49 3.57
CA GLU A 48 19.47 2.10 3.42
C GLU A 48 19.88 1.23 4.60
N THR A 49 20.23 -0.03 4.35
CA THR A 49 20.90 -0.89 5.32
C THR A 49 22.38 -0.97 5.00
N ASP A 50 23.15 -1.70 5.82
CA ASP A 50 24.55 -2.03 5.52
C ASP A 50 24.73 -2.77 4.18
N LYS A 51 23.69 -3.47 3.71
CA LYS A 51 23.76 -4.38 2.55
C LYS A 51 22.88 -3.96 1.39
N LEU A 52 21.80 -3.23 1.64
CA LEU A 52 20.79 -2.90 0.64
C LEU A 52 20.51 -1.40 0.60
N GLU A 53 20.08 -0.92 -0.55
CA GLU A 53 19.38 0.35 -0.73
C GLU A 53 18.14 0.11 -1.56
N ALA A 54 17.02 0.77 -1.21
CA ALA A 54 15.77 0.70 -1.94
C ALA A 54 14.94 1.97 -1.74
N VAL A 55 14.13 2.33 -2.75
CA VAL A 55 13.19 3.46 -2.67
C VAL A 55 11.77 2.97 -2.85
N ILE A 56 10.90 3.33 -1.91
CA ILE A 56 9.46 3.05 -1.92
C ILE A 56 8.74 4.37 -2.25
N PRO A 57 8.05 4.48 -3.39
CA PRO A 57 7.41 5.72 -3.80
C PRO A 57 6.12 6.02 -3.03
N LYS A 58 5.88 7.31 -2.77
CA LYS A 58 4.64 7.88 -2.22
C LYS A 58 3.81 8.57 -3.30
N LYS A 59 4.49 9.20 -4.27
CA LYS A 59 3.91 9.85 -5.46
C LYS A 59 4.98 10.07 -6.53
N ASN A 60 4.55 10.26 -7.78
CA ASN A 60 5.42 10.60 -8.92
C ASN A 60 6.65 9.69 -9.06
N PRO A 61 6.46 8.36 -9.21
CA PRO A 61 7.55 7.41 -9.28
C PRO A 61 8.26 7.50 -10.63
N LYS A 62 9.49 7.00 -10.70
CA LYS A 62 10.23 6.84 -11.98
C LYS A 62 9.56 5.83 -12.93
N HIS A 63 8.67 4.98 -12.42
CA HIS A 63 7.87 4.09 -13.24
C HIS A 63 6.58 3.61 -12.53
N TRP A 64 6.71 2.82 -11.47
CA TRP A 64 5.58 2.23 -10.76
C TRP A 64 5.40 2.77 -9.34
N MET A 65 4.14 2.92 -8.94
CA MET A 65 3.72 3.39 -7.60
C MET A 65 3.78 2.30 -6.52
N THR A 66 3.81 1.03 -6.90
CA THR A 66 3.82 -0.11 -5.97
C THR A 66 5.18 -0.79 -5.98
N GLY A 67 5.60 -1.34 -4.83
CA GLY A 67 6.87 -2.06 -4.71
C GLY A 67 8.08 -1.15 -4.60
N ILE A 68 9.23 -1.62 -5.13
CA ILE A 68 10.48 -0.87 -5.16
C ILE A 68 10.61 -0.14 -6.49
N GLU A 69 10.90 1.17 -6.43
CA GLU A 69 11.01 2.05 -7.59
C GLU A 69 12.13 1.61 -8.55
N LYS A 70 11.84 1.72 -9.86
CA LYS A 70 12.78 1.44 -10.94
C LYS A 70 14.16 2.06 -10.73
N GLY A 71 15.18 1.22 -10.80
CA GLY A 71 16.59 1.51 -10.67
C GLY A 71 17.04 1.82 -9.25
N SER A 72 16.16 1.73 -8.25
CA SER A 72 16.52 2.12 -6.88
C SER A 72 17.09 0.98 -6.04
N PHE A 73 16.70 -0.28 -6.32
CA PHE A 73 17.21 -1.42 -5.57
C PHE A 73 18.69 -1.69 -5.89
N LEU A 74 19.53 -1.67 -4.84
CA LEU A 74 20.97 -1.92 -4.92
C LEU A 74 21.38 -2.93 -3.85
N ASP A 75 22.05 -4.01 -4.27
CA ASP A 75 22.85 -4.85 -3.38
C ASP A 75 24.27 -4.25 -3.27
N LYS A 76 24.55 -3.62 -2.13
CA LYS A 76 25.82 -2.93 -1.87
C LYS A 76 27.01 -3.88 -1.85
N THR A 77 26.79 -5.17 -1.63
CA THR A 77 27.87 -6.17 -1.58
C THR A 77 28.45 -6.43 -2.96
N THR A 78 27.58 -6.51 -3.98
CA THR A 78 27.97 -6.83 -5.37
C THR A 78 28.02 -5.60 -6.26
N GLY A 79 27.39 -4.49 -5.85
CA GLY A 79 27.14 -3.34 -6.70
C GLY A 79 25.99 -3.56 -7.68
N PHE A 80 25.29 -4.71 -7.62
CA PHE A 80 24.18 -5.00 -8.52
C PHE A 80 23.01 -4.06 -8.27
N ARG A 81 22.54 -3.41 -9.33
CA ARG A 81 21.34 -2.60 -9.35
C ARG A 81 20.31 -3.31 -10.21
N GLU A 82 19.06 -3.32 -9.77
CA GLU A 82 17.98 -3.94 -10.54
C GLU A 82 17.95 -3.38 -11.99
N VAL A 83 17.65 -4.25 -12.97
CA VAL A 83 17.72 -3.95 -14.41
C VAL A 83 16.35 -3.89 -15.11
N GLY A 84 15.29 -4.25 -14.41
CA GLY A 84 13.92 -4.22 -14.88
C GLY A 84 13.25 -2.87 -14.67
N ASP A 85 11.96 -2.95 -14.37
CA ASP A 85 11.05 -1.81 -14.33
C ASP A 85 10.66 -1.43 -12.90
N GLY A 86 11.36 -1.96 -11.90
CA GLY A 86 10.96 -1.97 -10.49
C GLY A 86 10.72 -3.39 -9.99
N LEU A 87 10.66 -3.57 -8.67
CA LEU A 87 10.47 -4.90 -8.06
C LEU A 87 9.13 -5.00 -7.35
N MET A 88 8.47 -6.16 -7.51
CA MET A 88 7.25 -6.54 -6.78
C MET A 88 6.09 -5.56 -6.96
N VAL A 89 5.73 -5.39 -8.24
CA VAL A 89 4.71 -4.45 -8.71
C VAL A 89 3.34 -5.13 -8.71
N VAL A 90 2.32 -4.43 -8.21
CA VAL A 90 0.93 -4.93 -8.16
C VAL A 90 0.07 -4.11 -9.10
N ASP A 91 -0.79 -4.80 -9.84
CA ASP A 91 -1.55 -4.20 -10.93
C ASP A 91 -3.03 -4.05 -10.60
N TRP A 92 -3.79 -5.14 -10.65
CA TRP A 92 -5.23 -5.15 -10.43
C TRP A 92 -5.64 -6.24 -9.46
N LEU A 93 -6.82 -6.08 -8.87
CA LEU A 93 -7.60 -7.21 -8.38
C LEU A 93 -8.33 -7.84 -9.57
N MET A 94 -8.07 -9.12 -9.81
CA MET A 94 -8.55 -9.85 -10.98
C MET A 94 -9.15 -11.20 -10.60
N GLU A 95 -9.96 -11.73 -11.49
CA GLU A 95 -10.48 -13.10 -11.41
C GLU A 95 -10.48 -13.78 -12.79
N ALA A 96 -10.73 -15.09 -12.80
CA ALA A 96 -10.92 -15.83 -14.04
C ALA A 96 -12.22 -15.41 -14.74
N GLY A 97 -12.17 -15.21 -16.06
CA GLY A 97 -13.34 -14.83 -16.85
C GLY A 97 -13.02 -13.82 -17.95
N SER A 98 -14.07 -13.33 -18.59
CA SER A 98 -14.01 -12.36 -19.69
C SER A 98 -14.76 -11.08 -19.30
N ASP A 99 -14.25 -9.95 -19.76
CA ASP A 99 -14.86 -8.62 -19.66
C ASP A 99 -15.60 -8.22 -20.96
N GLU A 100 -15.73 -9.10 -21.96
CA GLU A 100 -16.35 -8.78 -23.26
C GLU A 100 -17.72 -8.09 -23.15
N ALA A 101 -18.53 -8.46 -22.16
CA ALA A 101 -19.87 -7.91 -21.96
C ALA A 101 -19.88 -6.44 -21.47
N TYR A 102 -18.78 -5.96 -20.86
CA TYR A 102 -18.74 -4.65 -20.21
C TYR A 102 -17.43 -3.87 -20.43
N GLY A 103 -16.46 -4.43 -21.15
CA GLY A 103 -15.10 -3.88 -21.26
C GLY A 103 -15.04 -2.49 -21.88
N ASP A 104 -16.09 -2.12 -22.63
CA ASP A 104 -16.27 -0.80 -23.26
C ASP A 104 -17.22 0.12 -22.47
N GLN A 105 -17.67 -0.28 -21.27
CA GLN A 105 -18.72 0.40 -20.51
C GLN A 105 -18.26 0.92 -19.14
N VAL A 106 -17.16 0.42 -18.59
CA VAL A 106 -16.74 0.77 -17.22
C VAL A 106 -15.69 1.87 -17.26
N TYR A 107 -16.16 3.12 -17.12
CA TYR A 107 -15.32 4.31 -16.96
C TYR A 107 -15.39 4.80 -15.52
N ALA A 108 -14.24 5.04 -14.92
CA ALA A 108 -14.09 5.73 -13.65
C ALA A 108 -13.89 7.24 -13.89
N PRO A 109 -14.08 8.08 -12.86
CA PRO A 109 -14.00 9.53 -12.98
C PRO A 109 -12.65 10.07 -13.49
N ASP A 110 -11.57 9.29 -13.37
CA ASP A 110 -10.23 9.64 -13.86
C ASP A 110 -10.04 9.34 -15.37
N GLY A 111 -11.10 8.93 -16.08
CA GLY A 111 -11.07 8.56 -17.49
C GLY A 111 -10.47 7.17 -17.74
N HIS A 112 -10.10 6.47 -16.69
CA HIS A 112 -9.63 5.09 -16.70
C HIS A 112 -10.68 4.19 -16.06
N GLY A 113 -10.60 2.87 -16.20
CA GLY A 113 -11.63 1.98 -15.65
C GLY A 113 -11.15 0.56 -15.46
N VAL A 114 -12.05 -0.32 -15.05
CA VAL A 114 -11.84 -1.79 -15.07
C VAL A 114 -12.24 -2.37 -16.43
N GLY A 115 -12.10 -1.57 -17.49
CA GLY A 115 -12.46 -1.94 -18.86
C GLY A 115 -11.60 -3.08 -19.41
N ARG A 116 -11.63 -3.24 -20.74
CA ARG A 116 -11.07 -4.41 -21.43
C ARG A 116 -9.62 -4.72 -21.04
N TYR A 117 -9.42 -5.84 -20.36
CA TYR A 117 -8.12 -6.46 -20.12
C TYR A 117 -7.51 -6.92 -21.46
N ARG A 118 -6.21 -6.69 -21.62
CA ARG A 118 -5.51 -7.04 -22.86
C ARG A 118 -5.47 -8.56 -23.01
N TRP A 119 -6.12 -9.07 -24.03
CA TRP A 119 -6.18 -10.50 -24.33
C TRP A 119 -6.04 -10.74 -25.84
N TYR A 120 -5.26 -11.76 -26.22
CA TYR A 120 -4.80 -11.93 -27.60
C TYR A 120 -5.93 -12.09 -28.64
N THR A 121 -7.08 -12.66 -28.25
CA THR A 121 -8.22 -12.79 -29.19
C THR A 121 -8.95 -11.48 -29.42
N ASN A 122 -8.72 -10.46 -28.59
CA ASN A 122 -9.33 -9.14 -28.72
C ASN A 122 -8.49 -8.22 -29.62
N GLU A 123 -7.29 -8.66 -30.03
CA GLU A 123 -6.35 -7.87 -30.82
C GLU A 123 -6.43 -8.26 -32.31
N THR A 124 -6.72 -7.27 -33.16
CA THR A 124 -6.76 -7.43 -34.62
C THR A 124 -5.40 -7.19 -35.26
N ASP A 125 -4.54 -6.38 -34.64
CA ASP A 125 -3.18 -6.14 -35.09
C ASP A 125 -2.28 -7.36 -34.76
N PRO A 126 -1.59 -7.96 -35.75
CA PRO A 126 -0.78 -9.16 -35.53
C PRO A 126 0.33 -8.98 -34.48
N THR A 127 0.95 -7.81 -34.42
CA THR A 127 2.04 -7.52 -33.48
C THR A 127 1.51 -7.41 -32.05
N ARG A 128 0.41 -6.68 -31.85
CA ARG A 128 -0.27 -6.57 -30.55
C ARG A 128 -0.82 -7.91 -30.08
N ARG A 129 -1.37 -8.71 -31.00
CA ARG A 129 -1.85 -10.06 -30.71
C ARG A 129 -0.72 -10.97 -30.22
N THR A 130 0.42 -10.94 -30.91
CA THR A 130 1.61 -11.71 -30.52
C THR A 130 2.11 -11.30 -29.14
N TYR A 131 2.20 -9.99 -28.90
CA TYR A 131 2.58 -9.45 -27.60
C TYR A 131 1.61 -9.87 -26.49
N ALA A 132 0.30 -9.73 -26.71
CA ALA A 132 -0.72 -10.10 -25.72
C ALA A 132 -0.68 -11.60 -25.39
N LEU A 133 -0.43 -12.46 -26.39
CA LEU A 133 -0.26 -13.90 -26.19
C LEU A 133 0.98 -14.21 -25.33
N MET A 134 2.10 -13.54 -25.61
CA MET A 134 3.35 -13.70 -24.86
C MET A 134 3.22 -13.19 -23.42
N ALA A 135 2.59 -12.02 -23.22
CA ALA A 135 2.47 -11.38 -21.91
C ALA A 135 1.38 -11.99 -21.02
N HIS A 136 0.28 -12.49 -21.59
CA HIS A 136 -0.90 -12.92 -20.82
C HIS A 136 -1.24 -14.41 -20.99
N GLY A 137 -0.58 -15.12 -21.91
CA GLY A 137 -0.82 -16.53 -22.19
C GLY A 137 -2.11 -16.79 -23.00
N SER A 138 -2.49 -18.06 -23.11
CA SER A 138 -3.68 -18.51 -23.85
C SER A 138 -4.66 -19.38 -23.05
N SER A 139 -4.25 -19.93 -21.92
CA SER A 139 -5.01 -21.00 -21.24
C SER A 139 -6.25 -20.50 -20.50
N HIS A 140 -6.15 -19.37 -19.80
CA HIS A 140 -7.22 -18.85 -18.97
C HIS A 140 -7.36 -17.35 -19.13
N ARG A 141 -8.54 -16.91 -19.57
CA ARG A 141 -8.88 -15.50 -19.57
C ARG A 141 -9.02 -14.98 -18.15
N LYS A 142 -8.63 -13.72 -17.99
CA LYS A 142 -8.77 -12.95 -16.75
C LYS A 142 -9.55 -11.70 -17.05
N ARG A 143 -10.28 -11.22 -16.04
CA ARG A 143 -10.94 -9.92 -16.08
C ARG A 143 -10.62 -9.13 -14.82
N ILE A 144 -10.67 -7.81 -14.94
CA ILE A 144 -10.43 -6.91 -13.82
C ILE A 144 -11.71 -6.86 -12.97
N VAL A 145 -11.57 -7.02 -11.65
CA VAL A 145 -12.68 -6.96 -10.69
C VAL A 145 -12.77 -5.57 -10.09
N GLU A 146 -11.65 -5.03 -9.64
CA GLU A 146 -11.56 -3.71 -9.02
C GLU A 146 -10.35 -2.91 -9.52
N GLY A 147 -10.52 -1.59 -9.58
CA GLY A 147 -9.53 -0.64 -10.00
C GLY A 147 -9.43 0.57 -9.05
N PRO A 148 -8.39 1.39 -9.18
CA PRO A 148 -7.52 1.50 -10.35
C PRO A 148 -6.43 0.42 -10.46
N GLN A 149 -5.81 0.39 -11.64
CA GLN A 149 -4.55 -0.31 -11.86
C GLN A 149 -3.45 0.35 -11.01
N LEU A 150 -3.08 -0.30 -9.91
CA LEU A 150 -2.28 0.33 -8.86
C LEU A 150 -0.88 0.73 -9.36
N CYS A 151 -0.22 -0.07 -10.20
CA CYS A 151 1.16 0.22 -10.61
C CYS A 151 1.34 1.62 -11.21
N HIS A 152 0.37 2.13 -11.96
CA HIS A 152 0.50 3.40 -12.69
C HIS A 152 -0.55 4.45 -12.35
N ARG A 153 -1.66 4.06 -11.71
CA ARG A 153 -2.81 4.93 -11.45
C ARG A 153 -3.16 4.99 -9.95
N MET A 154 -2.41 4.30 -9.09
CA MET A 154 -2.56 4.50 -7.65
C MET A 154 -2.31 5.97 -7.33
N LYS A 155 -3.27 6.59 -6.65
CA LYS A 155 -3.13 7.97 -6.15
C LYS A 155 -2.00 8.04 -5.11
N PRO A 156 -1.47 9.24 -4.82
CA PRO A 156 -0.49 9.44 -3.77
C PRO A 156 -0.89 8.76 -2.44
N VAL A 157 0.07 8.12 -1.79
CA VAL A 157 -0.10 7.37 -0.53
C VAL A 157 0.78 7.95 0.58
N GLN A 158 0.45 7.61 1.83
CA GLN A 158 1.26 7.89 3.01
C GLN A 158 1.60 6.56 3.69
N PRO A 159 2.68 5.88 3.28
CA PRO A 159 3.13 4.65 3.90
C PRO A 159 3.59 4.87 5.34
N GLU A 160 3.43 3.85 6.16
CA GLU A 160 3.90 3.82 7.54
C GLU A 160 5.28 3.15 7.60
N ILE A 161 6.24 3.79 8.27
CA ILE A 161 7.55 3.20 8.55
C ILE A 161 7.48 2.49 9.92
N ILE A 162 7.77 1.19 9.92
CA ILE A 162 7.80 0.35 11.12
C ILE A 162 9.26 0.00 11.41
N ARG A 163 9.69 0.18 12.66
CA ARG A 163 11.07 -0.12 13.08
C ARG A 163 11.07 -1.19 14.17
N GLY A 164 11.69 -2.33 13.87
CA GLY A 164 12.06 -3.34 14.84
C GLY A 164 13.51 -3.20 15.28
N ASN A 165 13.92 -4.03 16.25
CA ASN A 165 15.32 -4.05 16.71
C ASN A 165 16.28 -4.56 15.61
N ASP A 166 15.76 -5.44 14.75
CA ASP A 166 16.48 -6.21 13.74
C ASP A 166 15.84 -6.11 12.35
N PHE A 167 14.88 -5.19 12.14
CA PHE A 167 14.30 -4.94 10.83
C PHE A 167 13.77 -3.51 10.69
N ILE A 168 13.63 -3.07 9.44
CA ILE A 168 12.81 -1.92 9.07
C ILE A 168 11.76 -2.41 8.08
N ALA A 169 10.51 -1.96 8.22
CA ALA A 169 9.46 -2.25 7.27
C ALA A 169 8.74 -0.98 6.81
N VAL A 170 8.20 -1.04 5.61
CA VAL A 170 7.32 0.01 5.05
C VAL A 170 6.00 -0.64 4.70
N LYS A 171 4.92 -0.10 5.26
CA LYS A 171 3.56 -0.56 5.02
C LYS A 171 2.81 0.46 4.19
N THR A 172 2.33 0.03 3.03
CA THR A 172 1.49 0.84 2.14
C THR A 172 0.11 0.22 2.06
N THR A 173 -0.93 1.05 2.09
CA THR A 173 -2.32 0.58 1.91
C THR A 173 -3.03 1.42 0.87
N TYR A 174 -3.91 0.80 0.10
CA TYR A 174 -4.79 1.49 -0.84
C TYR A 174 -6.18 0.86 -0.82
N GLN A 175 -7.21 1.68 -0.99
CA GLN A 175 -8.59 1.22 -1.16
C GLN A 175 -9.00 1.36 -2.62
N TYR A 176 -9.42 0.27 -3.23
CA TYR A 176 -9.97 0.27 -4.58
C TYR A 176 -11.24 1.13 -4.65
N GLU A 177 -11.40 1.83 -5.76
CA GLU A 177 -12.37 2.94 -5.87
C GLU A 177 -13.56 2.62 -6.77
N TYR A 178 -13.39 1.66 -7.69
CA TYR A 178 -14.41 1.28 -8.65
C TYR A 178 -14.29 -0.19 -9.02
N ALA A 179 -15.41 -0.79 -9.42
CA ALA A 179 -15.52 -2.23 -9.64
C ALA A 179 -16.26 -2.55 -10.94
N ALA A 180 -16.09 -3.79 -11.42
CA ALA A 180 -16.80 -4.31 -12.57
C ALA A 180 -18.30 -4.51 -12.25
N PRO A 181 -19.20 -4.55 -13.26
CA PRO A 181 -20.63 -4.75 -13.03
C PRO A 181 -20.90 -6.02 -12.21
N GLY A 182 -21.76 -5.90 -11.20
CA GLY A 182 -22.08 -6.99 -10.28
C GLY A 182 -21.13 -7.11 -9.08
N HIS A 183 -20.03 -6.35 -9.03
CA HIS A 183 -19.13 -6.27 -7.89
C HIS A 183 -19.30 -4.96 -7.12
N LYS A 184 -18.75 -4.92 -5.90
CA LYS A 184 -18.72 -3.73 -5.05
C LYS A 184 -17.29 -3.21 -4.97
N PRO A 185 -17.05 -1.90 -5.13
CA PRO A 185 -15.75 -1.33 -4.86
C PRO A 185 -15.49 -1.27 -3.35
N GLY A 186 -14.22 -1.20 -2.98
CA GLY A 186 -13.78 -0.90 -1.63
C GLY A 186 -12.84 -1.94 -1.02
N SER A 187 -12.42 -2.94 -1.79
CA SER A 187 -11.38 -3.87 -1.35
C SER A 187 -10.13 -3.11 -0.95
N ARG A 188 -9.44 -3.59 0.09
CA ARG A 188 -8.20 -2.96 0.57
C ARG A 188 -6.99 -3.79 0.19
N TRP A 189 -6.07 -3.20 -0.56
CA TRP A 189 -4.72 -3.71 -0.75
C TRP A 189 -3.80 -3.23 0.37
N THR A 190 -2.97 -4.12 0.90
CA THR A 190 -1.89 -3.83 1.84
C THR A 190 -0.61 -4.46 1.33
N GLN A 191 0.43 -3.66 1.17
CA GLN A 191 1.79 -4.13 0.92
C GLN A 191 2.66 -3.88 2.13
N LEU A 192 3.44 -4.89 2.52
CA LEU A 192 4.44 -4.79 3.58
C LEU A 192 5.80 -5.22 3.03
N ILE A 193 6.76 -4.29 3.03
CA ILE A 193 8.13 -4.52 2.58
C ILE A 193 9.04 -4.52 3.81
N VAL A 194 9.78 -5.61 4.05
CA VAL A 194 10.60 -5.79 5.26
C VAL A 194 12.06 -5.98 4.88
N PHE A 195 12.93 -5.16 5.46
CA PHE A 195 14.39 -5.21 5.35
C PHE A 195 14.99 -5.72 6.66
N PRO A 196 15.37 -7.00 6.74
CA PRO A 196 16.04 -7.54 7.93
C PRO A 196 17.48 -7.01 8.05
N LYS A 197 17.95 -6.89 9.28
CA LYS A 197 19.32 -6.48 9.59
C LYS A 197 20.34 -7.49 9.05
N GLY A 198 21.36 -6.98 8.36
CA GLY A 198 22.50 -7.78 7.88
C GLY A 198 22.21 -8.64 6.65
N GLU A 199 20.97 -8.65 6.16
CA GLU A 199 20.56 -9.50 5.05
C GLU A 199 20.67 -8.81 3.68
N ARG A 200 20.85 -9.63 2.64
CA ARG A 200 20.94 -9.20 1.23
C ARG A 200 19.65 -9.44 0.44
N TYR A 201 18.56 -9.68 1.16
CA TYR A 201 17.22 -9.83 0.61
C TYR A 201 16.24 -9.02 1.45
N PHE A 202 15.04 -8.83 0.90
CA PHE A 202 13.90 -8.26 1.61
C PHE A 202 12.71 -9.21 1.46
N PHE A 203 11.77 -9.14 2.38
CA PHE A 203 10.48 -9.80 2.24
C PHE A 203 9.45 -8.80 1.71
N LEU A 204 8.53 -9.28 0.90
CA LEU A 204 7.38 -8.51 0.49
C LEU A 204 6.13 -9.37 0.56
N MET A 205 5.08 -8.77 1.11
CA MET A 205 3.76 -9.37 1.20
C MET A 205 2.74 -8.41 0.62
N ASP A 206 1.81 -8.96 -0.16
CA ASP A 206 0.59 -8.29 -0.57
C ASP A 206 -0.61 -9.04 0.02
N LYS A 207 -1.53 -8.28 0.62
CA LYS A 207 -2.79 -8.78 1.17
C LYS A 207 -3.95 -7.98 0.59
N PHE A 208 -4.99 -8.70 0.19
CA PHE A 208 -6.27 -8.13 -0.22
C PHE A 208 -7.35 -8.51 0.80
N ASP A 209 -7.97 -7.51 1.41
CA ASP A 209 -9.21 -7.67 2.17
C ASP A 209 -10.38 -7.32 1.23
N SER A 210 -11.05 -8.33 0.66
CA SER A 210 -12.14 -8.15 -0.30
C SER A 210 -13.50 -7.88 0.35
N VAL A 211 -14.35 -7.10 -0.31
CA VAL A 211 -15.72 -6.75 0.12
C VAL A 211 -16.82 -7.64 -0.46
#